data_AF-A0A7J7GPA0-F1
#
_entry.id   AF-A0A7J7GPA0-F1
#
_cell.length_a   1.000
_cell.length_b   1.000
_cell.length_c   1.000
_cell.angle_alpha   90.00
_cell.angle_beta   90.00
_cell.angle_gamma   90.00
#
_symmetry.space_group_name_H-M   'P 1'
#
loop_
_entity.id
_entity.type
_entity.pdbx_description
1 polymer ?
#
loop_
_entity_poly.entity_id
_entity_poly.type
_entity_poly.pdbx_seq_one_letter_code
_entity_poly.pdbx_strand_id
1 'polypeptide(L)'
;MYSVKGLVDSGFYHLLLRPRVKKMIQSSPKKKQSQPLIFFLLTSGDPDQRSKVIQDTGNACRDWGFFMVINHGVQEKLMDDMVKASKSFFDMSEEEKGEYNGKQLFDPIRSGTSFNVLVD
;
A
#
# COMPACT_ATOMS: atom_id res chain seq x y z
N MET A 1 -20.39 -4.41 -13.38
CA MET A 1 -19.78 -3.19 -12.77
C MET A 1 -18.36 -3.12 -13.28
N TYR A 2 -17.91 -2.03 -13.90
CA TYR A 2 -16.55 -1.95 -14.46
C TYR A 2 -15.53 -1.68 -13.36
N SER A 3 -14.43 -2.45 -13.33
CA SER A 3 -13.27 -2.15 -12.50
C SER A 3 -12.59 -0.84 -12.94
N VAL A 4 -11.92 -0.11 -12.04
CA VAL A 4 -11.14 1.09 -12.44
C VAL A 4 -10.09 0.74 -13.49
N LYS A 5 -9.46 -0.44 -13.39
CA LYS A 5 -8.55 -0.97 -14.42
C LYS A 5 -9.26 -1.12 -15.76
N GLY A 6 -10.43 -1.78 -15.78
CA GLY A 6 -11.22 -1.94 -17.00
C GLY A 6 -11.64 -0.60 -17.64
N LEU A 7 -11.92 0.43 -16.85
CA LEU A 7 -12.21 1.79 -17.36
C LEU A 7 -10.99 2.46 -17.98
N VAL A 8 -9.80 2.24 -17.41
CA VAL A 8 -8.54 2.74 -17.97
C VAL A 8 -8.21 2.01 -19.26
N ASP A 9 -8.26 0.68 -19.26
CA ASP A 9 -7.93 -0.18 -20.41
C ASP A 9 -8.87 0.05 -21.60
N SER A 10 -10.13 0.40 -21.34
CA SER A 10 -11.14 0.74 -22.38
C SER A 10 -11.08 2.18 -22.86
N GLY A 11 -10.20 3.02 -22.31
CA GLY A 11 -10.08 4.43 -22.69
C GLY A 11 -11.17 5.36 -22.12
N PHE A 12 -12.07 4.85 -21.28
CA PHE A 12 -13.17 5.62 -20.68
C PHE A 12 -12.80 6.29 -19.34
N TYR A 13 -11.51 6.49 -19.05
CA TYR A 13 -11.03 7.11 -17.81
C TYR A 13 -11.58 8.52 -17.54
N HIS A 14 -12.07 9.23 -18.57
CA HIS A 14 -12.76 10.50 -18.42
C HIS A 14 -13.98 10.41 -17.48
N LEU A 15 -14.61 9.23 -17.37
CA LEU A 15 -15.73 8.99 -16.45
C LEU A 15 -15.31 8.96 -14.97
N LEU A 16 -14.02 8.81 -14.66
CA LEU A 16 -13.48 8.81 -13.29
C LEU A 16 -13.15 10.22 -12.77
N LEU A 17 -13.17 11.24 -13.63
CA LEU A 17 -12.80 12.59 -13.25
C LEU A 17 -13.94 13.23 -12.43
N ARG A 18 -13.75 13.38 -11.12
CA ARG A 18 -14.62 14.21 -10.29
C ARG A 18 -14.41 15.70 -10.62
N PRO A 19 -15.46 16.54 -10.61
CA PRO A 19 -15.33 18.00 -10.63
C PRO A 19 -14.35 18.44 -9.54
N ARG A 20 -13.31 19.14 -9.95
CA ARG A 20 -12.10 19.40 -9.18
C ARG A 20 -12.37 20.34 -8.00
N VAL A 21 -12.49 19.82 -6.77
CA VAL A 21 -12.15 20.63 -5.59
C VAL A 21 -10.62 20.83 -5.63
N LYS A 22 -10.17 22.05 -5.89
CA LYS A 22 -8.75 22.42 -5.76
C LYS A 22 -8.33 22.22 -4.29
N LYS A 23 -7.86 21.03 -3.92
CA LYS A 23 -7.04 20.91 -2.72
C LYS A 23 -5.67 21.47 -3.05
N MET A 24 -5.35 22.59 -2.40
CA MET A 24 -4.00 23.13 -2.28
C MET A 24 -3.05 21.99 -1.90
N ILE A 25 -2.23 21.55 -2.85
CA ILE A 25 -0.91 21.04 -2.49
C ILE A 25 -0.09 22.31 -2.29
N GLN A 26 -0.21 22.94 -1.11
CA GLN A 26 0.80 23.88 -0.68
C GLN A 26 2.10 23.09 -0.64
N SER A 27 3.11 23.53 -1.40
CA SER A 27 4.46 22.99 -1.33
C SER A 27 4.87 22.96 0.14
N SER A 28 4.91 21.76 0.71
CA SER A 28 5.30 21.60 2.10
C SER A 28 6.73 22.14 2.27
N PRO A 29 7.05 22.80 3.40
CA PRO A 29 8.43 23.17 3.69
C PRO A 29 9.28 21.89 3.61
N LYS A 30 10.53 21.97 3.13
CA LYS A 30 11.43 20.81 2.93
C LYS A 30 11.32 19.86 4.13
N LYS A 31 10.50 18.81 4.00
CA LYS A 31 10.22 17.89 5.09
C LYS A 31 11.51 17.14 5.37
N LYS A 32 11.93 17.08 6.64
CA LYS A 32 12.93 16.11 7.08
C LYS A 32 12.49 14.76 6.54
N GLN A 33 13.23 14.17 5.60
CA GLN A 33 12.86 12.87 5.08
C GLN A 33 12.97 11.85 6.22
N SER A 34 11.95 11.00 6.38
CA SER A 34 12.03 9.88 7.32
C SER A 34 13.21 8.99 6.89
N GLN A 35 14.23 8.90 7.72
CA GLN A 35 15.34 7.99 7.47
C GLN A 35 14.81 6.55 7.53
N PRO A 36 15.18 5.68 6.56
CA PRO A 36 14.77 4.28 6.60
C PRO A 36 15.41 3.57 7.80
N LEU A 37 14.64 2.70 8.45
CA LEU A 37 15.11 1.90 9.58
C LEU A 37 15.78 0.62 9.09
N ILE A 38 16.99 0.34 9.58
CA ILE A 38 17.70 -0.92 9.32
C ILE A 38 17.13 -1.98 10.26
N PHE A 39 16.15 -2.76 9.79
CA PHE A 39 15.35 -3.66 10.61
C PHE A 39 16.19 -4.73 11.32
N PHE A 40 17.22 -5.27 10.66
CA PHE A 40 18.12 -6.28 11.24
C PHE A 40 18.82 -5.83 12.54
N LEU A 41 18.98 -4.52 12.78
CA LEU A 41 19.58 -4.02 14.02
C LEU A 41 18.72 -4.32 15.26
N LEU A 42 17.44 -4.63 15.09
CA LEU A 42 16.56 -5.08 16.19
C LEU A 42 17.04 -6.40 16.80
N THR A 43 17.69 -7.24 16.00
CA THR A 43 18.28 -8.51 16.44
C THR A 43 19.79 -8.42 16.64
N SER A 44 20.36 -7.21 16.65
CA SER A 44 21.79 -7.02 16.90
C SER A 44 22.21 -7.57 18.27
N GLY A 45 23.39 -8.20 18.31
CA GLY A 45 24.05 -8.58 19.55
C GLY A 45 24.60 -7.37 20.32
N ASP A 46 24.80 -6.25 19.66
CA ASP A 46 25.21 -4.97 20.25
C ASP A 46 23.99 -4.27 20.89
N PRO A 47 23.95 -4.12 22.24
CA PRO A 47 22.84 -3.48 22.94
C PRO A 47 22.61 -2.01 22.55
N ASP A 48 23.66 -1.27 22.20
CA ASP A 48 23.57 0.15 21.88
C ASP A 48 22.94 0.35 20.50
N GLN A 49 23.35 -0.45 19.51
CA GLN A 49 22.72 -0.50 18.19
C GLN A 49 21.23 -0.86 18.31
N ARG A 50 20.92 -1.87 19.12
CA ARG A 50 19.53 -2.31 19.34
C ARG A 50 18.70 -1.25 20.04
N SER A 51 19.23 -0.60 21.09
CA SER A 51 18.57 0.49 21.81
C SER A 51 18.27 1.67 20.88
N LYS A 52 19.25 2.04 20.05
CA LYS A 52 19.10 3.13 19.07
C LYS A 52 17.99 2.86 18.05
N VAL A 53 17.96 1.68 17.42
CA VAL A 53 16.91 1.37 16.43
C VAL A 53 15.51 1.29 17.07
N ILE A 54 15.40 0.83 18.32
CA ILE A 54 14.14 0.86 19.08
C ILE A 54 13.68 2.30 19.31
N GLN A 55 14.59 3.18 19.73
CA GLN A 55 14.30 4.60 19.92
C GLN A 55 13.89 5.27 18.60
N ASP A 56 14.63 5.03 17.52
CA ASP A 56 14.33 5.57 16.19
C ASP A 56 12.97 5.09 15.68
N THR A 57 12.61 3.82 15.92
CA THR A 57 11.28 3.28 15.62
C THR A 57 10.19 4.01 16.40
N GLY A 58 10.39 4.21 17.71
CA GLY A 58 9.43 4.93 18.56
C GLY A 58 9.23 6.38 18.13
N ASN A 59 10.32 7.06 17.75
CA ASN A 59 10.28 8.42 17.21
C ASN A 59 9.55 8.47 15.87
N ALA A 60 9.80 7.50 14.98
CA ALA A 60 9.11 7.44 13.69
C ALA A 60 7.58 7.25 13.86
N CYS A 61 7.16 6.35 14.76
CA CYS A 61 5.75 6.17 15.10
C CYS A 61 5.11 7.44 15.67
N ARG A 62 5.81 8.15 16.57
CA ARG A 62 5.31 9.36 17.24
C ARG A 62 5.22 10.57 16.30
N ASP A 63 6.28 10.81 15.54
CA ASP A 63 6.44 12.05 14.79
C ASP A 63 5.82 11.97 13.38
N TRP A 64 5.81 10.78 12.78
CA TRP A 64 5.38 10.57 11.39
C TRP A 64 4.20 9.62 11.25
N GLY A 65 4.08 8.62 12.13
CA GLY A 65 3.07 7.54 12.02
C GLY A 65 3.36 6.50 10.95
N PHE A 66 4.51 6.60 10.25
CA PHE A 66 5.00 5.61 9.28
C PHE A 66 6.52 5.71 9.13
N PHE A 67 7.13 4.63 8.62
CA PHE A 67 8.55 4.58 8.26
C PHE A 67 8.77 3.51 7.18
N MET A 68 9.91 3.60 6.49
CA MET A 68 10.39 2.55 5.59
C MET A 68 11.38 1.66 6.34
N VAL A 69 11.35 0.35 6.05
CA VAL A 69 12.36 -0.60 6.54
C VAL A 69 13.25 -1.06 5.41
N ILE A 70 14.54 -1.18 5.68
CA ILE A 70 15.53 -1.80 4.79
C ILE A 70 16.26 -2.92 5.54
N ASN A 71 16.87 -3.84 4.80
CA ASN A 71 17.55 -5.00 5.37
C ASN A 71 16.64 -5.79 6.34
N HIS A 72 15.38 -5.99 5.96
CA HIS A 72 14.38 -6.71 6.76
C HIS A 72 14.51 -8.24 6.67
N GLY A 73 15.41 -8.77 5.83
CA GLY A 73 15.67 -10.20 5.70
C GLY A 73 14.65 -10.97 4.86
N VAL A 74 13.64 -10.30 4.30
CA VAL A 74 12.74 -10.92 3.31
C VAL A 74 13.48 -10.99 1.99
N GLN A 75 13.51 -12.18 1.39
CA GLN A 75 14.21 -12.42 0.14
C GLN A 75 13.63 -11.58 -0.99
N GLU A 76 14.49 -10.95 -1.78
CA GLU A 76 14.10 -10.10 -2.91
C GLU A 76 13.22 -10.85 -3.92
N LYS A 77 13.58 -12.10 -4.22
CA LYS A 77 12.78 -12.98 -5.08
C LYS A 77 11.33 -13.14 -4.59
N LEU A 78 11.11 -13.26 -3.27
CA LEU A 78 9.76 -13.38 -2.72
C LEU A 78 8.95 -12.09 -2.91
N MET A 79 9.59 -10.93 -2.76
CA MET A 79 8.95 -9.63 -3.02
C MET A 79 8.57 -9.49 -4.50
N ASP A 80 9.48 -9.87 -5.41
CA ASP A 80 9.24 -9.87 -6.84
C ASP A 80 8.10 -10.81 -7.23
N ASP A 81 8.09 -12.02 -6.69
CA ASP A 81 7.08 -13.03 -7.00
C ASP A 81 5.70 -12.62 -6.45
N MET A 82 5.64 -11.94 -5.30
CA MET A 82 4.40 -11.35 -4.77
C MET A 82 3.86 -10.24 -5.67
N VAL A 83 4.73 -9.35 -6.17
CA VAL A 83 4.33 -8.30 -7.12
C VAL A 83 3.86 -8.91 -8.44
N LYS A 84 4.56 -9.93 -8.96
CA LYS A 84 4.15 -10.65 -10.18
C LYS A 84 2.79 -11.33 -10.00
N ALA A 85 2.59 -12.07 -8.91
CA ALA A 85 1.32 -12.74 -8.62
C ALA A 85 0.16 -11.73 -8.52
N SER A 86 0.38 -10.59 -7.86
CA SER A 86 -0.60 -9.51 -7.78
C SER A 86 -0.96 -8.98 -9.17
N LYS A 87 0.03 -8.71 -10.03
CA LYS A 87 -0.21 -8.28 -11.43
C LYS A 87 -0.99 -9.33 -12.22
N SER A 88 -0.55 -10.60 -12.18
CA SER A 88 -1.22 -11.70 -12.87
C SER A 88 -2.67 -11.84 -12.47
N PHE A 89 -3.01 -11.68 -11.18
CA PHE A 89 -4.40 -11.67 -10.73
C PHE A 89 -5.22 -10.54 -11.36
N PHE A 90 -4.72 -9.30 -11.37
CA PHE A 90 -5.46 -8.17 -11.93
C PHE A 90 -5.54 -8.17 -13.46
N ASP A 91 -4.68 -8.95 -14.13
CA ASP A 91 -4.69 -9.19 -15.58
C ASP A 91 -5.62 -10.33 -16.01
N MET A 92 -6.15 -11.13 -15.08
CA MET A 92 -7.23 -12.09 -15.36
C MET A 92 -8.47 -11.38 -15.92
N SER A 93 -9.32 -12.14 -16.62
CA SER A 93 -10.60 -11.64 -17.12
C SER A 93 -11.51 -11.18 -15.99
N GLU A 94 -12.46 -10.28 -16.30
CA GLU A 94 -13.43 -9.83 -15.30
C GLU A 94 -14.35 -10.97 -14.82
N GLU A 95 -14.57 -12.00 -15.65
CA GLU A 95 -15.31 -13.21 -15.27
C GLU A 95 -14.54 -14.00 -14.20
N GLU A 96 -13.28 -14.33 -14.45
CA GLU A 96 -12.42 -15.07 -13.49
C GLU A 96 -12.24 -14.29 -12.18
N LYS A 97 -12.06 -12.97 -12.24
CA LYS A 97 -11.98 -12.12 -11.04
C LYS A 97 -13.33 -12.03 -10.30
N GLY A 98 -14.43 -12.21 -11.02
CA GLY A 98 -15.79 -12.12 -10.51
C GLY A 98 -16.11 -13.15 -9.41
N GLU A 99 -15.45 -14.31 -9.44
CA GLU A 99 -15.54 -15.35 -8.40
C GLU A 99 -15.12 -14.85 -7.01
N TYR A 100 -14.33 -13.76 -6.96
CA TYR A 100 -13.80 -13.18 -5.72
C TYR A 100 -14.54 -11.92 -5.26
N ASN A 101 -15.70 -11.57 -5.82
CA ASN A 101 -16.35 -10.27 -5.55
C ASN A 101 -16.79 -10.01 -4.10
N GLY A 102 -16.62 -10.96 -3.18
CA GLY A 102 -17.06 -10.87 -1.78
C GLY A 102 -18.59 -10.80 -1.71
N LYS A 103 -19.22 -11.84 -1.18
CA LYS A 103 -20.66 -11.93 -0.95
C LYS A 103 -21.08 -11.22 0.34
N GLN A 104 -20.21 -11.22 1.35
CA GLN A 104 -20.45 -10.57 2.65
C GLN A 104 -19.35 -9.58 3.03
N LEU A 105 -19.65 -8.71 4.01
CA LEU A 105 -18.75 -7.66 4.46
C LEU A 105 -17.44 -8.21 5.06
N PHE A 106 -17.50 -9.37 5.69
CA PHE A 106 -16.36 -10.00 6.38
C PHE A 106 -15.82 -11.24 5.66
N ASP A 107 -16.08 -11.35 4.35
CA ASP A 107 -15.50 -12.44 3.59
C ASP A 107 -13.96 -12.37 3.65
N PRO A 108 -13.28 -13.49 3.95
CA PRO A 108 -11.83 -13.51 4.12
C PRO A 108 -11.08 -13.23 2.81
N ILE A 109 -11.73 -13.42 1.67
CA ILE A 109 -11.19 -13.16 0.34
C ILE A 109 -12.20 -12.31 -0.42
N ARG A 110 -11.76 -11.11 -0.83
CA ARG A 110 -12.56 -10.17 -1.62
C ARG A 110 -11.70 -9.41 -2.60
N SER A 111 -12.16 -9.35 -3.84
CA SER A 111 -11.70 -8.47 -4.91
C SER A 111 -12.80 -7.47 -5.22
N GLY A 112 -12.43 -6.22 -5.46
CA GLY A 112 -13.40 -5.18 -5.75
C GLY A 112 -12.70 -3.89 -6.14
N THR A 113 -13.49 -2.92 -6.59
CA THR A 113 -13.00 -1.58 -6.94
C THR A 113 -13.80 -0.54 -6.19
N SER A 114 -13.19 0.61 -5.90
CA SER A 114 -13.84 1.77 -5.26
C SER A 114 -14.57 1.39 -3.96
N PHE A 115 -13.88 1.48 -2.83
CA PHE A 115 -14.53 1.36 -1.51
C PHE A 115 -15.53 2.52 -1.34
N ASN A 116 -16.77 2.31 -1.79
CA ASN A 116 -17.88 3.15 -1.40
C ASN A 116 -18.66 2.32 -0.38
N VAL A 117 -18.36 2.56 0.89
CA VAL A 117 -19.29 2.17 1.95
C VAL A 117 -20.44 3.16 1.80
N LEU A 118 -21.41 2.84 0.95
CA LEU A 118 -22.75 3.38 1.17
C LEU A 118 -23.20 2.71 2.46
N VAL A 119 -22.87 3.38 3.57
CA VAL A 119 -23.55 3.18 4.83
C VAL A 119 -24.95 3.73 4.58
N ASP A 120 -25.88 2.85 4.27
CA ASP A 120 -27.29 3.14 4.53
C ASP A 120 -27.54 2.99 6.04
#